data_AF-I0IAJ0-F1
#
_entry.id   AF-I0IAJ0-F1
#
_cell.length_a   1.000
_cell.length_b   1.000
_cell.length_c   1.000
_cell.angle_alpha   90.00
_cell.angle_beta   90.00
_cell.angle_gamma   90.00
#
_symmetry.space_group_name_H-M   'P 1'
#
loop_
_entity.id
_entity.type
_entity.pdbx_description
1 polymer ?
#
loop_
_entity_poly.entity_id
_entity_poly.type
_entity_poly.pdbx_seq_one_letter_code
_entity_poly.pdbx_strand_id
1 'polypeptide(L)'
;MSPPDESPSPAAPPPRPPRAGGGLGTREVVLGWCLWLIGSWVLVLGAAGGIPAAGPTHRWMSFMAAIGVTAVWPALRLSQEARDRRGRPTDAPLSRGAVLLDWVALNLVFQAVLWPMAFVGGWSLPQALLLGGTIAAWSLLAGLIVAWGRAFDRGSARTAAMGGCLAVLLLEPLVLLAAVVARGGGWGGLPDLRLSPLQAVFAYSGPAARFAHADPAFASRVLGVGAAAVLGWVIFLLAGPRGGPGR
;
A
#
# COMPACT_ATOMS: atom_id res chain seq x y z
N MET A 1 74.51 -15.53 17.19
CA MET A 1 73.16 -16.05 16.97
C MET A 1 72.23 -14.85 16.85
N SER A 2 71.85 -14.50 15.62
CA SER A 2 70.87 -13.43 15.39
C SER A 2 69.48 -14.00 15.67
N PRO A 3 68.59 -13.31 16.39
CA PRO A 3 67.23 -13.75 16.59
C PRO A 3 66.52 -13.84 15.22
N PRO A 4 65.64 -14.85 15.03
CA PRO A 4 64.89 -14.98 13.79
C PRO A 4 63.98 -13.76 13.60
N ASP A 5 64.03 -13.18 12.40
CA ASP A 5 63.15 -12.11 11.92
C ASP A 5 61.69 -12.58 12.03
N GLU A 6 60.98 -12.15 13.08
CA GLU A 6 59.53 -12.28 13.18
C GLU A 6 58.89 -11.33 12.15
N SER A 7 58.71 -11.84 10.94
CA SER A 7 57.90 -11.16 9.93
C SER A 7 56.48 -10.97 10.49
N PRO A 8 55.97 -9.73 10.61
CA PRO A 8 54.69 -9.45 11.23
C PRO A 8 53.58 -10.22 10.50
N SER A 9 52.94 -11.13 11.23
CA SER A 9 51.82 -11.92 10.72
C SER A 9 50.76 -10.96 10.18
N PRO A 10 50.34 -11.10 8.90
CA PRO A 10 49.42 -10.16 8.27
C PRO A 10 48.13 -10.10 9.09
N ALA A 11 47.84 -8.92 9.62
CA ALA A 11 46.65 -8.68 10.43
C ALA A 11 45.41 -9.24 9.72
N ALA A 12 44.66 -10.09 10.40
CA ALA A 12 43.45 -10.68 9.85
C ALA A 12 42.54 -9.55 9.33
N PRO A 13 42.00 -9.65 8.10
CA PRO A 13 41.15 -8.61 7.54
C PRO A 13 39.96 -8.37 8.48
N PRO A 14 39.55 -7.10 8.70
CA PRO A 14 38.46 -6.80 9.60
C PRO A 14 37.21 -7.58 9.19
N PRO A 15 36.46 -8.14 10.16
CA PRO A 15 35.27 -8.92 9.88
C PRO A 15 34.32 -8.08 9.03
N ARG A 16 33.99 -8.60 7.83
CA ARG A 16 33.06 -7.90 6.93
C ARG A 16 31.75 -7.69 7.68
N PRO A 17 31.17 -6.47 7.66
CA PRO A 17 29.89 -6.23 8.28
C PRO A 17 28.89 -7.25 7.71
N PRO A 18 28.09 -7.92 8.57
CA PRO A 18 27.12 -8.90 8.11
C PRO A 18 26.22 -8.22 7.08
N ARG A 19 26.24 -8.72 5.84
CA ARG A 19 25.32 -8.26 4.79
C ARG A 19 23.91 -8.50 5.32
N ALA A 20 23.22 -7.44 5.73
CA ALA A 20 21.84 -7.46 6.19
C ALA A 20 20.98 -8.08 5.08
N GLY A 21 20.59 -9.34 5.24
CA GLY A 21 19.91 -10.10 4.18
C GLY A 21 18.94 -11.07 4.81
N GLY A 22 17.65 -10.79 4.63
CA GLY A 22 16.54 -11.63 5.05
C GLY A 22 15.17 -11.07 4.68
N GLY A 23 15.00 -9.75 4.64
CA GLY A 23 13.76 -9.11 4.19
C GLY A 23 13.73 -8.84 2.68
N LEU A 24 12.53 -8.81 2.09
CA LEU A 24 12.36 -8.27 0.74
C LEU A 24 12.76 -6.78 0.76
N GLY A 25 13.70 -6.40 -0.07
CA GLY A 25 14.02 -4.99 -0.29
C GLY A 25 12.89 -4.28 -1.04
N THR A 26 13.03 -2.97 -1.18
CA THR A 26 12.10 -2.16 -1.98
C THR A 26 12.06 -2.61 -3.43
N ARG A 27 13.18 -3.12 -3.98
CA ARG A 27 13.26 -3.61 -5.36
C ARG A 27 12.33 -4.80 -5.59
N GLU A 28 12.35 -5.77 -4.70
CA GLU A 28 11.53 -6.98 -4.79
C GLU A 28 10.04 -6.64 -4.63
N VAL A 29 9.71 -5.68 -3.75
CA VAL A 29 8.34 -5.19 -3.60
C VAL A 29 7.86 -4.47 -4.86
N VAL A 30 8.70 -3.63 -5.47
CA VAL A 30 8.37 -2.95 -6.73
C VAL A 30 8.20 -3.96 -7.87
N LEU A 31 9.05 -4.99 -7.96
CA LEU A 31 8.90 -6.06 -8.95
C LEU A 31 7.59 -6.83 -8.74
N GLY A 32 7.29 -7.23 -7.50
CA GLY A 32 6.03 -7.87 -7.16
C GLY A 32 4.82 -7.00 -7.49
N TRP A 33 4.93 -5.69 -7.32
CA TRP A 33 3.92 -4.72 -7.71
C TRP A 33 3.72 -4.62 -9.22
N CYS A 34 4.79 -4.57 -9.99
CA CYS A 34 4.72 -4.61 -11.45
C CYS A 34 4.04 -5.91 -11.93
N LEU A 35 4.42 -7.06 -11.35
CA LEU A 35 3.79 -8.35 -11.66
C LEU A 35 2.31 -8.38 -11.28
N TRP A 36 1.94 -7.80 -10.14
CA TRP A 36 0.54 -7.64 -9.75
C TRP A 36 -0.26 -6.81 -10.75
N LEU A 37 0.28 -5.66 -11.19
CA LEU A 37 -0.39 -4.80 -12.17
C LEU A 37 -0.52 -5.49 -13.53
N ILE A 38 0.52 -6.19 -14.00
CA ILE A 38 0.48 -6.97 -15.25
C ILE A 38 -0.55 -8.10 -15.14
N GLY A 39 -0.50 -8.88 -14.07
CA GLY A 39 -1.45 -9.98 -13.84
C GLY A 39 -2.89 -9.49 -13.76
N SER A 40 -3.12 -8.36 -13.06
CA SER A 40 -4.42 -7.70 -13.02
C SER A 40 -4.89 -7.29 -14.40
N TRP A 41 -4.02 -6.74 -15.23
CA TRP A 41 -4.32 -6.38 -16.62
C TRP A 41 -4.75 -7.59 -17.45
N VAL A 42 -4.00 -8.69 -17.38
CA VAL A 42 -4.32 -9.94 -18.10
C VAL A 42 -5.67 -10.48 -17.67
N LEU A 43 -5.96 -10.49 -16.36
CA LEU A 43 -7.25 -10.95 -15.83
C LEU A 43 -8.41 -10.09 -16.34
N VAL A 44 -8.25 -8.76 -16.32
CA VAL A 44 -9.30 -7.83 -16.75
C VAL A 44 -9.52 -7.93 -18.27
N LEU A 45 -8.46 -8.03 -19.09
CA LEU A 45 -8.59 -8.23 -20.54
C LEU A 45 -9.22 -9.58 -20.89
N GLY A 46 -8.81 -10.64 -20.21
CA GLY A 46 -9.36 -11.98 -20.39
C GLY A 46 -10.84 -12.02 -20.08
N ALA A 47 -11.26 -11.38 -18.97
CA ALA A 47 -12.67 -11.26 -18.61
C ALA A 47 -13.47 -10.38 -19.58
N ALA A 48 -12.84 -9.40 -20.22
CA ALA A 48 -13.46 -8.53 -21.21
C ALA A 48 -13.53 -9.14 -22.63
N GLY A 49 -12.91 -10.29 -22.87
CA GLY A 49 -12.86 -10.94 -24.18
C GLY A 49 -11.96 -10.23 -25.20
N GLY A 50 -10.99 -9.43 -24.76
CA GLY A 50 -10.06 -8.70 -25.65
C GLY A 50 -9.77 -7.27 -25.17
N ILE A 51 -9.26 -6.43 -26.08
CA ILE A 51 -9.01 -4.99 -25.83
C ILE A 51 -10.25 -4.19 -26.27
N PRO A 52 -11.19 -3.86 -25.36
CA PRO A 52 -12.30 -2.99 -25.72
C PRO A 52 -11.81 -1.55 -25.93
N ALA A 53 -12.22 -0.94 -27.05
CA ALA A 53 -11.88 0.43 -27.41
C ALA A 53 -12.45 1.50 -26.44
N ALA A 54 -13.53 1.18 -25.74
CA ALA A 54 -14.11 1.98 -24.66
C ALA A 54 -14.94 1.06 -23.76
N GLY A 55 -14.53 0.81 -22.52
CA GLY A 55 -15.21 -0.17 -21.67
C GLY A 55 -14.81 -0.14 -20.20
N PRO A 56 -15.49 -0.93 -19.35
CA PRO A 56 -15.30 -0.96 -17.90
C PRO A 56 -13.90 -1.46 -17.45
N THR A 57 -13.05 -1.89 -18.38
CA THR A 57 -11.69 -2.41 -18.16
C THR A 57 -10.83 -1.45 -17.33
N HIS A 58 -10.80 -0.16 -17.64
CA HIS A 58 -10.00 0.81 -16.87
C HIS A 58 -10.48 0.97 -15.41
N ARG A 59 -11.78 0.75 -15.17
CA ARG A 59 -12.38 0.81 -13.83
C ARG A 59 -11.92 -0.36 -12.99
N TRP A 60 -12.01 -1.55 -13.55
CA TRP A 60 -11.53 -2.77 -12.91
C TRP A 60 -10.03 -2.74 -12.67
N MET A 61 -9.25 -2.18 -13.60
CA MET A 61 -7.82 -2.02 -13.40
C MET A 61 -7.48 -1.08 -12.23
N SER A 62 -8.16 0.07 -12.16
CA SER A 62 -7.99 1.02 -11.04
C SER A 62 -8.40 0.38 -9.70
N PHE A 63 -9.46 -0.43 -9.72
CA PHE A 63 -9.94 -1.19 -8.56
C PHE A 63 -8.92 -2.24 -8.09
N MET A 64 -8.35 -3.02 -9.01
CA MET A 64 -7.29 -4.01 -8.70
C MET A 64 -6.01 -3.35 -8.20
N ALA A 65 -5.67 -2.18 -8.75
CA ALA A 65 -4.56 -1.39 -8.24
C ALA A 65 -4.83 -0.95 -6.80
N ALA A 66 -6.02 -0.41 -6.50
CA ALA A 66 -6.39 -0.02 -5.14
C ALA A 66 -6.25 -1.20 -4.17
N ILE A 67 -6.84 -2.37 -4.46
CA ILE A 67 -6.69 -3.60 -3.65
C ILE A 67 -5.21 -3.93 -3.43
N GLY A 68 -4.41 -3.86 -4.49
CA GLY A 68 -3.02 -4.21 -4.43
C GLY A 68 -2.21 -3.33 -3.47
N VAL A 69 -2.38 -2.00 -3.52
CA VAL A 69 -1.67 -1.09 -2.59
C VAL A 69 -2.29 -0.98 -1.20
N THR A 70 -3.58 -1.24 -1.01
CA THR A 70 -4.22 -1.09 0.32
C THR A 70 -4.41 -2.41 1.07
N ALA A 71 -4.32 -3.56 0.41
CA ALA A 71 -4.48 -4.88 1.04
C ALA A 71 -3.31 -5.82 0.75
N VAL A 72 -2.95 -6.05 -0.52
CA VAL A 72 -1.94 -7.07 -0.87
C VAL A 72 -0.54 -6.67 -0.40
N TRP A 73 -0.10 -5.45 -0.70
CA TRP A 73 1.19 -4.94 -0.23
C TRP A 73 1.29 -4.91 1.31
N PRO A 74 0.29 -4.37 2.05
CA PRO A 74 0.25 -4.46 3.51
C PRO A 74 0.32 -5.89 4.04
N ALA A 75 -0.44 -6.83 3.46
CA ALA A 75 -0.43 -8.22 3.86
C ALA A 75 0.97 -8.83 3.70
N LEU A 76 1.59 -8.60 2.55
CA LEU A 76 2.92 -9.09 2.22
C LEU A 76 3.99 -8.48 3.12
N ARG A 77 3.87 -7.19 3.46
CA ARG A 77 4.77 -6.54 4.41
C ARG A 77 4.55 -6.99 5.85
N LEU A 78 3.32 -7.28 6.27
CA LEU A 78 3.03 -7.75 7.63
C LEU A 78 3.34 -9.24 7.84
N SER A 79 3.25 -10.06 6.79
CA SER A 79 3.56 -11.50 6.83
C SER A 79 5.05 -11.81 6.84
N GLN A 80 5.90 -10.86 6.43
CA GLN A 80 7.34 -10.99 6.52
C GLN A 80 7.79 -11.01 7.99
N GLU A 81 8.06 -12.21 8.50
CA GLU A 81 8.82 -12.37 9.74
C GLU A 81 10.25 -11.85 9.52
N ALA A 82 10.72 -10.99 10.42
CA ALA A 82 12.12 -10.59 10.42
C ALA A 82 12.94 -11.81 10.88
N ARG A 83 13.44 -12.62 9.92
CA ARG A 83 14.37 -13.72 10.17
C ARG A 83 15.73 -13.39 9.55
N ASP A 84 16.79 -13.72 10.26
CA ASP A 84 18.18 -13.53 9.85
C ASP A 84 18.59 -14.66 8.90
N ARG A 85 19.82 -14.58 8.36
CA ARG A 85 20.37 -15.61 7.46
C ARG A 85 20.48 -17.00 8.07
N ARG A 86 20.39 -17.12 9.39
CA ARG A 86 20.44 -18.37 10.15
C ARG A 86 19.02 -18.82 10.56
N GLY A 87 17.98 -18.17 10.04
CA GLY A 87 16.59 -18.44 10.39
C GLY A 87 16.19 -17.96 11.78
N ARG A 88 17.05 -17.24 12.49
CA ARG A 88 16.77 -16.67 13.82
C ARG A 88 15.99 -15.38 13.66
N PRO A 89 15.02 -15.07 14.53
CA PRO A 89 14.39 -13.76 14.54
C PRO A 89 15.47 -12.67 14.55
N THR A 90 15.47 -11.79 13.55
CA THR A 90 16.35 -10.61 13.60
C THR A 90 15.59 -9.52 14.33
N ASP A 91 16.15 -9.02 15.42
CA ASP A 91 15.60 -7.90 16.18
C ASP A 91 15.78 -6.55 15.47
N ALA A 92 16.16 -6.55 14.19
CA ALA A 92 16.27 -5.33 13.40
C ALA A 92 14.92 -5.06 12.71
N PRO A 93 14.02 -4.25 13.31
CA PRO A 93 12.76 -3.88 12.67
C PRO A 93 13.05 -3.21 11.32
N LEU A 94 12.18 -3.46 10.34
CA LEU A 94 12.21 -2.68 9.09
C LEU A 94 12.16 -1.20 9.48
N SER A 95 13.09 -0.41 8.94
CA SER A 95 13.10 1.02 9.22
C SER A 95 11.77 1.64 8.78
N ARG A 96 11.23 2.55 9.59
CA ARG A 96 9.98 3.28 9.26
C ARG A 96 10.08 3.93 7.88
N GLY A 97 11.27 4.45 7.55
CA GLY A 97 11.58 5.02 6.24
C GLY A 97 11.51 4.02 5.09
N ALA A 98 11.85 2.74 5.29
CA ALA A 98 11.74 1.74 4.22
C ALA A 98 10.29 1.51 3.78
N VAL A 99 9.33 1.47 4.71
CA VAL A 99 7.90 1.34 4.38
C VAL A 99 7.41 2.56 3.61
N LEU A 100 7.86 3.76 3.98
CA LEU A 100 7.53 4.98 3.25
C LEU A 100 8.15 5.00 1.84
N LEU A 101 9.41 4.56 1.71
CA LEU A 101 10.08 4.44 0.40
C LEU A 101 9.38 3.42 -0.51
N ASP A 102 8.93 2.29 0.04
CA ASP A 102 8.09 1.36 -0.71
C ASP A 102 6.80 2.05 -1.18
N TRP A 103 6.09 2.74 -0.29
CA TRP A 103 4.87 3.46 -0.63
C TRP A 103 5.09 4.47 -1.76
N VAL A 104 6.17 5.27 -1.69
CA VAL A 104 6.55 6.21 -2.76
C VAL A 104 6.79 5.46 -4.07
N ALA A 105 7.60 4.39 -4.04
CA ALA A 105 7.94 3.64 -5.24
C ALA A 105 6.70 2.99 -5.89
N LEU A 106 5.83 2.39 -5.09
CA LEU A 106 4.57 1.79 -5.55
C LEU A 106 3.65 2.85 -6.18
N ASN A 107 3.52 4.01 -5.54
CA ASN A 107 2.72 5.12 -6.06
C ASN A 107 3.29 5.70 -7.35
N LEU A 108 4.62 5.86 -7.47
CA LEU A 108 5.22 6.34 -8.71
C LEU A 108 4.97 5.39 -9.88
N VAL A 109 5.13 4.07 -9.66
CA VAL A 109 4.77 3.07 -10.67
C VAL A 109 3.29 3.14 -11.01
N PHE A 110 2.41 3.27 -10.01
CA PHE A 110 0.98 3.41 -10.24
C PHE A 110 0.64 4.65 -11.05
N GLN A 111 1.21 5.82 -10.72
CA GLN A 111 1.01 7.07 -11.47
C GLN A 111 1.44 6.91 -12.93
N ALA A 112 2.58 6.25 -13.18
CA ALA A 112 3.05 5.98 -14.54
C ALA A 112 2.05 5.14 -15.37
N VAL A 113 1.26 4.26 -14.72
CA VAL A 113 0.19 3.48 -15.36
C VAL A 113 -1.13 4.25 -15.43
N LEU A 114 -1.43 5.06 -14.41
CA LEU A 114 -2.67 5.81 -14.29
C LEU A 114 -2.84 6.84 -15.40
N TRP A 115 -1.78 7.57 -15.77
CA TRP A 115 -1.87 8.64 -16.77
C TRP A 115 -2.23 8.14 -18.18
N PRO A 116 -1.57 7.09 -18.73
CA PRO A 116 -2.02 6.46 -19.97
C PRO A 116 -3.48 5.97 -19.89
N MET A 117 -3.89 5.38 -18.75
CA MET A 117 -5.28 4.95 -18.57
C MET A 117 -6.25 6.13 -18.55
N ALA A 118 -5.87 7.26 -17.98
CA ALA A 118 -6.69 8.47 -17.97
C ALA A 118 -6.93 9.00 -19.39
N PHE A 119 -5.89 8.98 -20.23
CA PHE A 119 -5.99 9.36 -21.63
C PHE A 119 -6.90 8.40 -22.41
N VAL A 120 -6.67 7.09 -22.30
CA VAL A 120 -7.48 6.06 -23.00
C VAL A 120 -8.93 6.03 -22.50
N GLY A 121 -9.13 6.24 -21.20
CA GLY A 121 -10.45 6.27 -20.56
C GLY A 121 -11.23 7.57 -20.78
N GLY A 122 -10.62 8.58 -21.41
CA GLY A 122 -11.23 9.89 -21.61
C GLY A 122 -11.57 10.60 -20.30
N TRP A 123 -10.78 10.37 -19.25
CA TRP A 123 -10.99 11.02 -17.95
C TRP A 123 -10.56 12.48 -18.01
N SER A 124 -11.33 13.34 -17.34
CA SER A 124 -10.91 14.73 -17.17
C SER A 124 -9.68 14.83 -16.25
N LEU A 125 -8.89 15.91 -16.37
CA LEU A 125 -7.72 16.12 -15.50
C LEU A 125 -8.09 16.12 -14.00
N PRO A 126 -9.14 16.82 -13.53
CA PRO A 126 -9.52 16.77 -12.11
C PRO A 126 -9.92 15.36 -11.65
N GLN A 127 -10.57 14.58 -12.52
CA GLN A 127 -10.96 13.19 -12.25
C GLN A 127 -9.73 12.30 -12.07
N ALA A 128 -8.75 12.41 -12.97
CA ALA A 128 -7.49 11.65 -12.87
C ALA A 128 -6.70 12.02 -11.60
N LEU A 129 -6.64 13.32 -11.27
CA LEU A 129 -5.98 13.81 -10.06
C LEU A 129 -6.67 13.30 -8.79
N LEU A 130 -8.01 13.33 -8.73
CA LEU A 130 -8.76 12.81 -7.58
C LEU A 130 -8.60 11.30 -7.44
N LEU A 131 -8.66 10.56 -8.55
CA LEU A 131 -8.45 9.11 -8.53
C LEU A 131 -7.04 8.75 -8.03
N GLY A 132 -6.01 9.44 -8.54
CA GLY A 132 -4.63 9.29 -8.09
C GLY A 132 -4.46 9.69 -6.62
N GLY A 133 -5.06 10.81 -6.21
CA GLY A 133 -5.04 11.32 -4.84
C GLY A 133 -5.72 10.39 -3.85
N THR A 134 -6.87 9.81 -4.20
CA THR A 134 -7.56 8.79 -3.40
C THR A 134 -6.67 7.58 -3.17
N ILE A 135 -6.07 7.03 -4.22
CA ILE A 135 -5.21 5.84 -4.08
C ILE A 135 -3.96 6.19 -3.25
N ALA A 136 -3.35 7.35 -3.49
CA ALA A 136 -2.20 7.82 -2.72
C ALA A 136 -2.52 8.00 -1.23
N ALA A 137 -3.60 8.70 -0.89
CA ALA A 137 -3.96 9.00 0.50
C ALA A 137 -4.33 7.73 1.29
N TRP A 138 -5.12 6.82 0.72
CA TRP A 138 -5.52 5.60 1.42
C TRP A 138 -4.38 4.58 1.49
N SER A 139 -3.54 4.47 0.46
CA SER A 139 -2.34 3.64 0.53
C SER A 139 -1.32 4.20 1.51
N LEU A 140 -1.25 5.53 1.69
CA LEU A 140 -0.38 6.16 2.70
C LEU A 140 -0.86 5.82 4.11
N LEU A 141 -2.18 5.86 4.33
CA LEU A 141 -2.80 5.43 5.58
C LEU A 141 -2.55 3.93 5.83
N ALA A 142 -2.71 3.08 4.82
CA ALA A 142 -2.38 1.65 4.92
C ALA A 142 -0.91 1.44 5.26
N GLY A 143 0.00 2.19 4.62
CA GLY A 143 1.43 2.18 4.94
C GLY A 143 1.73 2.58 6.39
N LEU A 144 1.00 3.56 6.93
CA LEU A 144 1.11 3.95 8.33
C LEU A 144 0.70 2.81 9.26
N ILE A 145 -0.42 2.13 8.97
CA ILE A 145 -0.92 0.97 9.72
C ILE A 145 0.12 -0.17 9.68
N VAL A 146 0.72 -0.42 8.52
CA VAL A 146 1.79 -1.42 8.34
C VAL A 146 3.01 -1.05 9.19
N ALA A 147 3.49 0.19 9.10
CA ALA A 147 4.65 0.65 9.84
C ALA A 147 4.41 0.57 11.36
N TRP A 148 3.20 0.90 11.80
CA TRP A 148 2.76 0.74 13.19
C TRP A 148 2.73 -0.74 13.61
N GLY A 149 2.08 -1.61 12.85
CA GLY A 149 1.99 -3.04 13.16
C GLY A 149 3.35 -3.74 13.21
N ARG A 150 4.31 -3.29 12.39
CA ARG A 150 5.68 -3.78 12.39
C ARG A 150 6.56 -3.22 13.50
N ALA A 151 6.17 -2.12 14.15
CA ALA A 151 6.89 -1.56 15.27
C ALA A 151 6.70 -2.37 16.58
N PHE A 152 5.79 -3.35 16.59
CA PHE A 152 5.56 -4.25 17.72
C PHE A 152 6.05 -5.67 17.41
N ASP A 153 6.66 -6.31 18.40
CA ASP A 153 7.16 -7.69 18.27
C ASP A 153 6.05 -8.74 18.40
N ARG A 154 4.85 -8.33 18.83
CA ARG A 154 3.72 -9.23 19.05
C ARG A 154 3.01 -9.56 17.75
N GLY A 155 2.84 -10.84 17.46
CA GLY A 155 2.05 -11.31 16.30
C GLY A 155 0.63 -10.76 16.29
N SER A 156 0.00 -10.58 17.45
CA SER A 156 -1.34 -9.99 17.57
C SER A 156 -1.41 -8.54 17.05
N ALA A 157 -0.37 -7.74 17.20
CA ALA A 157 -0.33 -6.38 16.67
C ALA A 157 -0.26 -6.39 15.13
N ARG A 158 0.44 -7.35 14.53
CA ARG A 158 0.47 -7.54 13.07
C ARG A 158 -0.89 -7.99 12.54
N THR A 159 -1.54 -8.92 13.23
CA THR A 159 -2.92 -9.34 12.90
C THR A 159 -3.90 -8.18 13.02
N ALA A 160 -3.80 -7.36 14.07
CA ALA A 160 -4.62 -6.17 14.24
C ALA A 160 -4.37 -5.14 13.13
N ALA A 161 -3.11 -4.91 12.74
CA ALA A 161 -2.76 -4.02 11.64
C ALA A 161 -3.30 -4.53 10.29
N MET A 162 -3.23 -5.85 10.05
CA MET A 162 -3.82 -6.47 8.87
C MET A 162 -5.35 -6.31 8.88
N GLY A 163 -6.00 -6.57 10.01
CA GLY A 163 -7.42 -6.31 10.20
C GLY A 163 -7.79 -4.84 9.97
N GLY A 164 -6.95 -3.90 10.39
CA GLY A 164 -7.10 -2.47 10.12
C GLY A 164 -7.02 -2.12 8.64
N CYS A 165 -6.05 -2.68 7.90
CA CYS A 165 -5.93 -2.48 6.45
C CYS A 165 -7.17 -3.04 5.72
N LEU A 166 -7.64 -4.22 6.12
CA LEU A 166 -8.86 -4.82 5.58
C LEU A 166 -10.10 -4.01 5.95
N ALA A 167 -10.18 -3.46 7.17
CA ALA A 167 -11.28 -2.60 7.57
C ALA A 167 -11.32 -1.31 6.75
N VAL A 168 -10.19 -0.65 6.52
CA VAL A 168 -10.12 0.53 5.63
C VAL A 168 -10.67 0.21 4.23
N LEU A 169 -10.44 -1.01 3.74
CA LEU A 169 -10.90 -1.44 2.43
C LEU A 169 -12.39 -1.83 2.41
N LEU A 170 -12.80 -2.64 3.39
CA LEU A 170 -14.04 -3.43 3.36
C LEU A 170 -15.13 -2.92 4.30
N LEU A 171 -14.84 -2.03 5.25
CA LEU A 171 -15.81 -1.61 6.24
C LEU A 171 -17.07 -1.01 5.58
N GLU A 172 -16.91 -0.10 4.63
CA GLU A 172 -18.06 0.46 3.91
C GLU A 172 -18.85 -0.58 3.11
N PRO A 173 -18.27 -1.39 2.20
CA PRO A 173 -19.06 -2.35 1.44
C PRO A 173 -19.74 -3.39 2.35
N LEU A 174 -19.15 -3.76 3.48
CA LEU A 174 -19.78 -4.62 4.47
C LEU A 174 -20.96 -3.94 5.18
N VAL A 175 -20.83 -2.67 5.55
CA VAL A 175 -21.93 -1.88 6.16
C VAL A 175 -23.08 -1.71 5.16
N LEU A 176 -22.77 -1.40 3.90
CA LEU A 176 -23.77 -1.29 2.84
C LEU A 176 -24.47 -2.62 2.60
N LEU A 177 -23.72 -3.73 2.50
CA LEU A 177 -24.29 -5.06 2.35
C LEU A 177 -25.21 -5.43 3.53
N ALA A 178 -24.77 -5.19 4.76
CA ALA A 178 -25.57 -5.42 5.96
C ALA A 178 -26.86 -4.60 5.95
N ALA A 179 -26.80 -3.33 5.51
CA ALA A 179 -27.98 -2.48 5.38
C ALA A 179 -28.94 -2.97 4.28
N VAL A 180 -28.44 -3.46 3.14
CA VAL A 180 -29.26 -4.10 2.09
C VAL A 180 -30.01 -5.32 2.64
N VAL A 181 -29.29 -6.19 3.36
CA VAL A 181 -29.86 -7.42 3.94
C VAL A 181 -30.90 -7.06 5.00
N ALA A 182 -30.60 -6.11 5.88
CA ALA A 182 -31.51 -5.67 6.95
C ALA A 182 -32.81 -5.04 6.40
N ARG A 183 -32.78 -4.46 5.20
CA ARG A 183 -33.96 -3.87 4.53
C ARG A 183 -34.77 -4.86 3.69
N GLY A 184 -34.40 -6.15 3.67
CA GLY A 184 -35.11 -7.16 2.88
C GLY A 184 -34.80 -7.14 1.38
N GLY A 185 -33.66 -6.58 0.98
CA GLY A 185 -33.20 -6.55 -0.40
C GLY A 185 -33.60 -5.26 -1.12
N GLY A 186 -32.60 -4.41 -1.40
CA GLY A 186 -32.78 -3.18 -2.15
C GLY A 186 -31.59 -2.24 -1.99
N TRP A 187 -31.00 -1.81 -3.10
CA TRP A 187 -29.91 -0.83 -3.12
C TRP A 187 -30.41 0.62 -3.06
N GLY A 188 -31.72 0.84 -3.24
CA GLY A 188 -32.34 2.17 -3.26
C GLY A 188 -32.31 2.85 -1.89
N GLY A 189 -31.93 4.14 -1.86
CA GLY A 189 -31.98 4.96 -0.65
C GLY A 189 -30.94 4.60 0.42
N LEU A 190 -29.84 3.92 0.05
CA LEU A 190 -28.69 3.79 0.94
C LEU A 190 -27.89 5.10 0.94
N PRO A 191 -27.39 5.55 2.11
CA PRO A 191 -26.52 6.71 2.18
C PRO A 191 -25.24 6.43 1.41
N ASP A 192 -24.87 7.36 0.54
CA ASP A 192 -23.62 7.31 -0.22
C ASP A 192 -22.47 7.80 0.66
N LEU A 193 -21.96 6.92 1.53
CA LEU A 193 -20.96 7.28 2.54
C LEU A 193 -19.60 7.63 1.90
N ARG A 194 -19.21 6.91 0.83
CA ARG A 194 -17.94 6.98 0.11
C ARG A 194 -16.74 7.13 1.05
N LEU A 195 -16.63 6.23 2.03
CA LEU A 195 -15.52 6.21 3.00
C LEU A 195 -14.38 5.26 2.57
N SER A 196 -14.72 4.21 1.83
CA SER A 196 -13.82 3.19 1.32
C SER A 196 -13.11 3.66 0.04
N PRO A 197 -11.82 3.33 -0.12
CA PRO A 197 -11.09 3.63 -1.35
C PRO A 197 -11.67 2.89 -2.55
N LEU A 198 -12.33 1.75 -2.36
CA LEU A 198 -12.90 0.98 -3.47
C LEU A 198 -14.11 1.68 -4.08
N GLN A 199 -15.02 2.17 -3.23
CA GLN A 199 -16.18 2.94 -3.70
C GLN A 199 -15.74 4.26 -4.33
N ALA A 200 -14.74 4.91 -3.74
CA ALA A 200 -14.11 6.10 -4.27
C ALA A 200 -13.56 5.90 -5.68
N VAL A 201 -12.69 4.89 -5.84
CA VAL A 201 -12.06 4.52 -7.11
C VAL A 201 -13.10 4.09 -8.13
N PHE A 202 -14.11 3.33 -7.72
CA PHE A 202 -15.17 2.90 -8.63
C PHE A 202 -16.02 4.08 -9.12
N ALA A 203 -16.32 5.04 -8.24
CA ALA A 203 -17.05 6.26 -8.61
C ALA A 203 -16.23 7.14 -9.56
N TYR A 204 -14.96 7.40 -9.23
CA TYR A 204 -14.08 8.28 -10.01
C TYR A 204 -13.58 7.67 -11.31
N SER A 205 -13.53 6.35 -11.45
CA SER A 205 -13.15 5.71 -12.72
C SER A 205 -14.32 5.65 -13.72
N GLY A 206 -15.53 6.07 -13.33
CA GLY A 206 -16.69 6.08 -14.21
C GLY A 206 -16.59 7.06 -15.39
N PRO A 207 -17.59 7.07 -16.29
CA PRO A 207 -17.64 8.03 -17.40
C PRO A 207 -17.60 9.48 -16.92
N ALA A 208 -16.86 10.35 -17.64
CA ALA A 208 -16.65 11.75 -17.27
C ALA A 208 -17.97 12.53 -17.03
N ALA A 209 -19.04 12.21 -17.76
CA ALA A 209 -20.36 12.81 -17.56
C ALA A 209 -20.91 12.58 -16.14
N ARG A 210 -20.63 11.43 -15.51
CA ARG A 210 -21.02 11.18 -14.12
C ARG A 210 -20.14 11.91 -13.11
N PHE A 211 -18.88 12.15 -13.47
CA PHE A 211 -17.93 12.90 -12.65
C PHE A 211 -18.29 14.39 -12.58
N ALA A 212 -18.90 14.98 -13.61
CA ALA A 212 -19.35 16.38 -13.58
C ALA A 212 -20.35 16.66 -12.45
N HIS A 213 -21.04 15.63 -11.95
CA HIS A 213 -21.95 15.69 -10.81
C HIS A 213 -21.31 15.15 -9.52
N ALA A 214 -19.99 15.00 -9.46
CA ALA A 214 -19.29 14.55 -8.28
C ALA A 214 -19.45 15.58 -7.15
N ASP A 215 -19.91 15.10 -6.00
CA ASP A 215 -20.09 15.89 -4.79
C ASP A 215 -18.75 16.52 -4.35
N PRO A 216 -18.64 17.86 -4.24
CA PRO A 216 -17.43 18.52 -3.76
C PRO A 216 -17.04 18.10 -2.33
N ALA A 217 -18.00 17.67 -1.51
CA ALA A 217 -17.70 17.12 -0.19
C ALA A 217 -16.89 15.81 -0.26
N PHE A 218 -16.80 15.20 -1.44
CA PHE A 218 -16.02 13.99 -1.61
C PHE A 218 -14.53 14.28 -1.82
N ALA A 219 -14.19 15.34 -2.55
CA ALA A 219 -12.81 15.80 -2.66
C ALA A 219 -12.24 16.21 -1.29
N SER A 220 -13.05 16.85 -0.44
CA SER A 220 -12.62 17.21 0.92
C SER A 220 -12.36 15.99 1.81
N ARG A 221 -13.12 14.88 1.65
CA ARG A 221 -12.81 13.60 2.33
C ARG A 221 -11.46 13.04 1.90
N VAL A 222 -11.14 13.11 0.59
CA VAL A 222 -9.83 12.68 0.07
C VAL A 222 -8.69 13.47 0.68
N LEU A 223 -8.83 14.79 0.72
CA LEU A 223 -7.85 15.67 1.36
C LEU A 223 -7.76 15.41 2.87
N GLY A 224 -8.88 15.17 3.54
CA GLY A 224 -8.94 14.86 4.97
C GLY A 224 -8.21 13.57 5.34
N VAL A 225 -8.44 12.49 4.58
CA VAL A 225 -7.73 11.21 4.79
C VAL A 225 -6.24 11.38 4.49
N GLY A 226 -5.88 12.09 3.41
CA GLY A 226 -4.49 12.38 3.07
C GLY A 226 -3.78 13.18 4.17
N ALA A 227 -4.40 14.25 4.65
CA ALA A 227 -3.87 15.08 5.74
C ALA A 227 -3.70 14.28 7.04
N ALA A 228 -4.69 13.46 7.41
CA ALA A 228 -4.62 12.60 8.58
C ALA A 228 -3.49 11.56 8.47
N ALA A 229 -3.32 10.96 7.29
CA ALA A 229 -2.24 10.01 7.04
C ALA A 229 -0.86 10.68 7.12
N VAL A 230 -0.68 11.86 6.51
CA VAL A 230 0.56 12.64 6.58
C VAL A 230 0.89 13.03 8.01
N LEU A 231 -0.08 13.57 8.76
CA LEU A 231 0.08 13.94 10.16
C LEU A 231 0.47 12.71 11.01
N GLY A 232 -0.20 11.57 10.78
CA GLY A 232 0.11 10.31 11.44
C GLY A 232 1.54 9.85 11.18
N TRP A 233 2.02 9.95 9.94
CA TRP A 233 3.42 9.66 9.59
C TRP A 233 4.40 10.61 10.26
N VAL A 234 4.13 11.92 10.26
CA VAL A 234 5.00 12.91 10.93
C VAL A 234 5.13 12.58 12.42
N ILE A 235 4.01 12.38 13.12
CA ILE A 235 4.00 12.00 14.53
C ILE A 235 4.77 10.69 14.74
N PHE A 236 4.51 9.70 13.89
CA PHE A 236 5.14 8.38 14.00
C PHE A 236 6.65 8.41 13.76
N LEU A 237 7.14 9.26 12.85
CA LEU A 237 8.57 9.45 12.62
C LEU A 237 9.23 10.21 13.78
N LEU A 238 8.59 11.27 14.29
CA LEU A 238 9.11 12.08 15.40
C LEU A 238 9.14 11.35 16.73
N ALA A 239 8.24 10.39 16.96
CA ALA A 239 8.16 9.64 18.22
C ALA A 239 9.41 8.78 18.53
N GLY A 240 10.37 8.67 17.59
CA GLY A 240 11.63 7.95 17.77
C GLY A 240 11.47 6.45 18.04
N PRO A 241 12.54 5.64 17.96
CA PRO A 241 12.55 4.35 18.62
C PRO A 241 12.42 4.63 20.12
N ARG A 242 11.37 4.13 20.77
CA ARG A 242 11.36 4.08 22.24
C ARG A 242 12.42 3.06 22.63
N GLY A 243 13.67 3.50 22.70
CA GLY A 243 14.76 2.76 23.30
C GLY A 243 14.39 2.57 24.76
N GLY A 244 13.68 1.47 25.05
CA GLY A 244 13.44 1.07 26.42
C GLY A 244 14.81 0.80 27.06
N PRO A 245 15.20 1.53 28.11
CA PRO A 245 16.43 1.22 28.82
C PRO A 245 16.24 -0.13 29.52
N GLY A 246 16.99 -1.14 29.09
CA GLY A 246 17.26 -2.36 29.86
C GLY A 246 16.07 -3.32 30.05
N ARG A 247 16.08 -4.40 29.27
CA ARG A 247 15.62 -5.71 29.74
C ARG A 247 16.66 -6.75 29.36
#